data_AF-A0A929A9L4-F1
#
_entry.id   AF-A0A929A9L4-F1
#
_cell.length_a   1.000
_cell.length_b   1.000
_cell.length_c   1.000
_cell.angle_alpha   90.00
_cell.angle_beta   90.00
_cell.angle_gamma   90.00
#
_symmetry.space_group_name_H-M   'P 1'
#
loop_
_entity.id
_entity.type
_entity.pdbx_description
1 polymer ?
#
loop_
_entity_poly.entity_id
_entity_poly.type
_entity_poly.pdbx_seq_one_letter_code
_entity_poly.pdbx_strand_id
1 'polypeptide(L)'
;MAIVTERVMESNVNLDRARQQEVRFQLLKILDRQRPSPTSEAVVLRTLHQAGLRIARQVLLQELNYLKGKELVANHEILWKLLPLGVDVLEHNVDPIPGIPVNGGVAPEVRAFRQEVRGRLLMALYYARPHGAGASLLWRALDDSELRVSETELSREAFYLQGKGLITIEGKPKENWKAELSVNGQDVMEYTTPAPPGVHLVDKYWEL
;
A
#
# COMPACT_ATOMS: atom_id res chain seq x y z
N MET A 1 39.99 2.21 28.43
CA MET A 1 38.72 2.93 28.69
C MET A 1 38.08 3.48 27.41
N ALA A 2 38.83 4.03 26.44
CA ALA A 2 38.25 4.56 25.19
C ALA A 2 37.42 3.55 24.34
N ILE A 3 37.90 2.30 24.22
CA ILE A 3 37.24 1.25 23.40
C ILE A 3 35.87 0.83 23.98
N VAL A 4 35.69 0.90 25.30
CA VAL A 4 34.41 0.55 25.96
C VAL A 4 33.38 1.65 25.74
N THR A 5 33.81 2.92 25.82
CA THR A 5 32.95 4.08 25.57
C THR A 5 32.48 4.13 24.11
N GLU A 6 33.37 3.84 23.16
CA GLU A 6 33.04 3.81 21.72
C GLU A 6 32.01 2.72 21.40
N ARG A 7 32.19 1.49 21.91
CA ARG A 7 31.23 0.39 21.74
C ARG A 7 29.86 0.68 22.36
N VAL A 8 29.81 1.34 23.52
CA VAL A 8 28.54 1.71 24.17
C VAL A 8 27.82 2.80 23.36
N MET A 9 28.53 3.80 22.84
CA MET A 9 27.93 4.81 21.96
C MET A 9 27.39 4.21 20.66
N GLU A 10 28.16 3.33 20.00
CA GLU A 10 27.70 2.62 18.80
C GLU A 10 26.45 1.77 19.07
N SER A 11 26.40 1.08 20.23
CA SER A 11 25.22 0.30 20.60
C SER A 11 23.97 1.16 20.80
N ASN A 12 24.10 2.33 21.42
CA ASN A 12 22.98 3.25 21.67
C ASN A 12 22.46 3.85 20.36
N VAL A 13 23.35 4.25 19.45
CA VAL A 13 22.99 4.76 18.12
C VAL A 13 22.24 3.70 17.30
N ASN A 14 22.68 2.44 17.36
CA ASN A 14 22.00 1.35 16.67
C ASN A 14 20.60 1.07 17.24
N LEU A 15 20.43 1.14 18.56
CA LEU A 15 19.13 0.99 19.21
C LEU A 15 18.16 2.11 18.84
N ASP A 16 18.63 3.36 18.81
CA ASP A 16 17.80 4.51 18.42
C ASP A 16 17.37 4.42 16.95
N ARG A 17 18.28 4.02 16.07
CA ARG A 17 17.97 3.79 14.65
C ARG A 17 16.95 2.65 14.47
N ALA A 18 17.12 1.55 15.19
CA ALA A 18 16.19 0.42 15.15
C ALA A 18 14.80 0.85 15.65
N ARG A 19 14.73 1.65 16.71
CA ARG A 19 13.47 2.20 17.23
C ARG A 19 12.79 3.13 16.22
N GLN A 20 13.53 4.01 15.55
CA GLN A 20 12.98 4.87 14.50
C GLN A 20 12.42 4.07 13.32
N GLN A 21 13.16 3.04 12.89
CA GLN A 21 12.73 2.12 11.83
C GLN A 21 11.43 1.40 12.23
N GLU A 22 11.33 0.91 13.47
CA GLU A 22 10.13 0.26 13.97
C GLU A 22 8.92 1.22 14.00
N VAL A 23 9.11 2.47 14.44
CA VAL A 23 8.04 3.49 14.41
C VAL A 23 7.55 3.69 12.97
N ARG A 24 8.45 3.91 12.01
CA ARG A 24 8.09 4.08 10.59
C ARG A 24 7.33 2.89 10.05
N PHE A 25 7.77 1.69 10.36
CA PHE A 25 7.11 0.47 9.92
C PHE A 25 5.69 0.36 10.48
N GLN A 26 5.51 0.63 11.77
CA GLN A 26 4.19 0.64 12.39
C GLN A 26 3.29 1.74 11.82
N LEU A 27 3.83 2.92 11.48
CA LEU A 27 3.09 3.96 10.77
C LEU A 27 2.53 3.45 9.45
N LEU A 28 3.37 2.84 8.62
CA LEU A 28 2.94 2.26 7.35
C LEU A 28 1.84 1.21 7.57
N LYS A 29 2.00 0.30 8.54
CA LYS A 29 0.99 -0.73 8.87
C LYS A 29 -0.33 -0.15 9.39
N ILE A 30 -0.28 0.92 10.18
CA ILE A 30 -1.49 1.59 10.66
C ILE A 30 -2.25 2.20 9.48
N LEU A 31 -1.55 2.94 8.62
CA LEU A 31 -2.16 3.55 7.44
C LEU A 31 -2.65 2.52 6.43
N ASP A 32 -1.94 1.39 6.27
CA ASP A 32 -2.38 0.28 5.42
C ASP A 32 -3.73 -0.28 5.84
N ARG A 33 -3.95 -0.46 7.15
CA ARG A 33 -5.22 -0.98 7.69
C ARG A 33 -6.39 -0.04 7.49
N GLN A 34 -6.14 1.27 7.41
CA GLN A 34 -7.17 2.28 7.22
C GLN A 34 -7.47 2.53 5.75
N ARG A 35 -6.64 2.01 4.83
CA ARG A 35 -6.87 2.18 3.40
C ARG A 35 -8.28 1.74 3.00
N PRO A 36 -8.85 2.39 1.98
CA PRO A 36 -8.32 3.58 1.28
C PRO A 36 -8.64 4.91 1.99
N SER A 37 -9.25 4.88 3.18
CA SER A 37 -9.55 6.09 3.95
C SER A 37 -8.28 6.71 4.57
N PRO A 38 -8.13 8.04 4.55
CA PRO A 38 -7.03 8.71 5.22
C PRO A 38 -7.26 8.71 6.75
N THR A 39 -6.18 8.83 7.52
CA THR A 39 -6.16 8.66 8.99
C THR A 39 -5.65 9.91 9.68
N SER A 40 -6.27 10.33 10.78
CA SER A 40 -5.80 11.47 11.57
C SER A 40 -4.60 11.10 12.45
N GLU A 41 -3.76 12.09 12.76
CA GLU A 41 -2.62 11.93 13.67
C GLU A 41 -3.02 11.38 15.04
N ALA A 42 -4.19 11.79 15.56
CA ALA A 42 -4.69 11.34 16.85
C ALA A 42 -4.96 9.83 16.89
N VAL A 43 -5.50 9.28 15.81
CA VAL A 43 -5.73 7.82 15.69
C VAL A 43 -4.39 7.10 15.59
N VAL A 44 -3.49 7.60 14.74
CA VAL A 44 -2.14 7.01 14.58
C VAL A 44 -1.39 6.97 15.91
N LEU A 45 -1.34 8.10 16.63
CA LEU A 45 -0.66 8.21 17.91
C LEU A 45 -1.25 7.26 18.96
N ARG A 46 -2.58 7.17 19.02
CA ARG A 46 -3.28 6.23 19.91
C ARG A 46 -2.90 4.78 19.61
N THR A 47 -2.91 4.39 18.33
CA THR A 47 -2.57 3.02 17.93
C THR A 47 -1.11 2.69 18.21
N LEU A 48 -0.18 3.63 18.00
CA LEU A 48 1.23 3.45 18.38
C LEU A 48 1.38 3.26 19.90
N HIS A 49 0.69 4.06 20.71
CA HIS A 49 0.74 3.92 22.17
C HIS A 49 0.17 2.59 22.64
N GLN A 50 -0.90 2.10 22.02
CA GLN A 50 -1.47 0.77 22.27
C GLN A 50 -0.52 -0.36 21.88
N ALA A 51 0.30 -0.16 20.84
CA ALA A 51 1.37 -1.08 20.46
C ALA A 51 2.63 -0.97 21.34
N GLY A 52 2.59 -0.18 22.42
CA GLY A 52 3.73 0.01 23.34
C GLY A 52 4.75 1.07 22.87
N LEU A 53 4.55 1.66 21.69
CA LEU A 53 5.42 2.70 21.13
C LEU A 53 4.98 4.09 21.61
N ARG A 54 5.36 4.43 22.85
CA ARG A 54 5.11 5.77 23.41
C ARG A 54 6.07 6.78 22.80
N ILE A 55 5.55 7.60 21.90
CA ILE A 55 6.26 8.72 21.26
C ILE A 55 5.50 10.02 21.46
N ALA A 56 6.24 11.14 21.44
CA ALA A 56 5.66 12.48 21.43
C ALA A 56 5.11 12.83 20.04
N ARG A 57 4.12 13.74 19.97
CA ARG A 57 3.54 14.20 18.70
C ARG A 57 4.59 14.78 17.74
N GLN A 58 5.59 15.50 18.26
CA GLN A 58 6.65 16.06 17.43
C GLN A 58 7.47 14.98 16.71
N VAL A 59 7.74 13.86 17.39
CA VAL A 59 8.43 12.71 16.81
C VAL A 59 7.56 12.06 15.75
N LEU A 60 6.25 11.88 16.03
CA LEU A 60 5.30 11.38 15.03
C LEU A 60 5.34 12.22 13.74
N LEU A 61 5.27 13.55 13.85
CA LEU A 61 5.32 14.45 12.70
C LEU A 61 6.65 14.36 11.94
N GLN A 62 7.77 14.27 12.66
CA GLN A 62 9.08 14.08 12.05
C GLN A 62 9.12 12.80 11.21
N GLU A 63 8.63 11.68 11.74
CA GLU A 63 8.61 10.41 11.02
C GLU A 63 7.61 10.41 9.85
N LEU A 64 6.43 11.02 10.01
CA LEU A 64 5.48 11.18 8.90
C LEU A 64 6.04 12.06 7.78
N ASN A 65 6.75 13.15 8.13
CA ASN A 65 7.43 14.00 7.15
C ASN A 65 8.57 13.27 6.45
N TYR A 66 9.31 12.42 7.18
CA TYR A 66 10.31 11.53 6.58
C TYR A 66 9.67 10.60 5.54
N LEU A 67 8.59 9.90 5.91
CA LEU A 67 7.86 9.00 5.00
C LEU A 67 7.26 9.74 3.80
N LYS A 68 6.80 10.98 4.01
CA LYS A 68 6.31 11.85 2.93
C LYS A 68 7.42 12.23 1.96
N GLY A 69 8.60 12.57 2.47
CA GLY A 69 9.79 12.83 1.64
C GLY A 69 10.30 11.60 0.88
N LYS A 70 9.84 10.40 1.25
CA LYS A 70 10.07 9.15 0.52
C LYS A 70 8.89 8.73 -0.36
N GLU A 71 7.88 9.59 -0.51
CA GLU A 71 6.67 9.32 -1.31
C GLU A 71 5.89 8.08 -0.87
N LEU A 72 6.06 7.66 0.39
CA LEU A 72 5.34 6.50 0.95
C LEU A 72 3.99 6.90 1.52
N VAL A 73 3.86 8.14 1.98
CA VAL A 73 2.63 8.70 2.52
C VAL A 73 2.41 10.09 1.95
N ALA A 74 1.16 10.53 1.95
CA ALA A 74 0.79 11.90 1.69
C ALA A 74 -0.17 12.38 2.77
N ASN A 75 -0.28 13.70 2.94
CA ASN A 75 -1.35 14.29 3.74
C ASN A 75 -2.22 15.19 2.88
N HIS A 76 -3.51 15.20 3.18
CA HIS A 76 -4.45 16.21 2.72
C HIS A 76 -5.03 16.85 3.98
N GLU A 77 -4.83 18.16 4.14
CA GLU A 77 -5.10 18.86 5.40
C GLU A 77 -4.42 18.15 6.58
N ILE A 78 -5.21 17.64 7.53
CA ILE A 78 -4.76 16.98 8.77
C ILE A 78 -4.76 15.44 8.70
N LEU A 79 -5.11 14.87 7.54
CA LEU A 79 -5.26 13.42 7.38
C LEU A 79 -4.14 12.86 6.53
N TRP A 80 -3.58 11.74 6.97
CA TRP A 80 -2.47 11.02 6.35
C TRP A 80 -2.98 9.78 5.62
N LYS A 81 -2.49 9.53 4.41
CA LYS A 81 -2.80 8.33 3.63
C LYS A 81 -1.52 7.64 3.19
N LEU A 82 -1.58 6.32 3.12
CA LEU A 82 -0.54 5.51 2.50
C LEU A 82 -0.66 5.62 0.97
N LEU A 83 0.46 5.85 0.30
CA LEU A 83 0.57 5.88 -1.16
C LEU A 83 0.89 4.48 -1.71
N PRO A 84 0.70 4.22 -3.01
CA PRO A 84 0.99 2.92 -3.61
C PRO A 84 2.43 2.45 -3.36
N LEU A 85 3.42 3.33 -3.45
CA LEU A 85 4.81 2.97 -3.13
C LEU A 85 4.96 2.51 -1.67
N GLY A 86 4.25 3.13 -0.73
CA GLY A 86 4.22 2.70 0.65
C GLY A 86 3.60 1.30 0.85
N VAL A 87 2.58 0.96 0.04
CA VAL A 87 2.00 -0.39 0.00
C VAL A 87 3.01 -1.38 -0.55
N ASP A 88 3.69 -1.05 -1.65
CA ASP A 88 4.71 -1.91 -2.25
C ASP A 88 5.88 -2.19 -1.31
N VAL A 89 6.29 -1.20 -0.54
CA VAL A 89 7.33 -1.37 0.49
C VAL A 89 6.86 -2.34 1.57
N LEU A 90 5.64 -2.20 2.08
CA LEU A 90 5.08 -3.11 3.09
C LEU A 90 4.89 -4.55 2.59
N GLU A 91 4.57 -4.68 1.30
CA GLU A 91 4.36 -5.95 0.63
C GLU A 91 5.67 -6.50 0.04
N HIS A 92 6.80 -5.82 0.18
CA HIS A 92 8.08 -6.23 -0.43
C HIS A 92 7.96 -6.48 -1.94
N ASN A 93 7.21 -5.63 -2.64
CA ASN A 93 7.12 -5.62 -4.11
C ASN A 93 8.24 -4.79 -4.75
N VAL A 94 8.99 -4.03 -3.94
CA VAL A 94 10.09 -3.17 -4.35
C VAL A 94 11.28 -3.35 -3.43
N ASP A 95 12.44 -2.87 -3.89
CA ASP A 95 13.68 -2.91 -3.11
C ASP A 95 13.56 -2.15 -1.77
N PRO A 96 14.32 -2.59 -0.75
CA PRO A 96 14.35 -1.93 0.54
C PRO A 96 14.66 -0.43 0.46
N ILE A 97 13.82 0.37 1.12
CA ILE A 97 14.04 1.82 1.22
C ILE A 97 14.83 2.13 2.50
N PRO A 98 15.87 2.99 2.42
CA PRO A 98 16.61 3.40 3.60
C PRO A 98 15.68 3.89 4.71
N GLY A 99 15.95 3.46 5.94
CA GLY A 99 15.19 3.88 7.11
C GLY A 99 13.85 3.17 7.32
N ILE A 100 13.50 2.19 6.46
CA ILE A 100 12.40 1.25 6.69
C ILE A 100 13.01 -0.14 6.98
N PRO A 101 12.52 -0.89 7.98
CA PRO A 101 13.02 -2.23 8.23
C PRO A 101 12.61 -3.17 7.09
N VAL A 102 13.50 -4.11 6.76
CA VAL A 102 13.27 -5.17 5.74
C VAL A 102 12.52 -6.37 6.34
N ASN A 103 12.55 -6.48 7.67
CA ASN A 103 11.93 -7.57 8.40
C ASN A 103 10.55 -7.14 8.90
N GLY A 104 9.59 -8.05 8.76
CA GLY A 104 8.18 -7.74 8.98
C GLY A 104 7.58 -7.14 7.72
N GLY A 105 6.57 -7.81 7.19
CA GLY A 105 5.83 -7.39 6.01
C GLY A 105 4.51 -8.13 5.95
N VAL A 106 3.83 -8.04 4.82
CA VAL A 106 2.67 -8.90 4.54
C VAL A 106 3.16 -10.32 4.26
N ALA A 107 2.44 -11.32 4.78
CA ALA A 107 2.79 -12.73 4.54
C ALA A 107 2.79 -13.03 3.02
N PRO A 108 3.71 -13.87 2.50
CA PRO A 108 3.88 -14.08 1.07
C PRO A 108 2.59 -14.49 0.33
N GLU A 109 1.75 -15.31 0.97
CA GLU A 109 0.46 -15.76 0.47
C GLU A 109 -0.57 -14.62 0.38
N VAL A 110 -0.62 -13.76 1.39
CA VAL A 110 -1.52 -12.59 1.40
C VAL A 110 -1.08 -11.58 0.35
N ARG A 111 0.25 -11.41 0.17
CA ARG A 111 0.82 -10.58 -0.87
C ARG A 111 0.43 -11.09 -2.26
N ALA A 112 0.71 -12.36 -2.55
CA ALA A 112 0.40 -12.96 -3.85
C ALA A 112 -1.09 -12.84 -4.18
N PHE A 113 -1.95 -13.13 -3.20
CA PHE A 113 -3.40 -12.96 -3.33
C PHE A 113 -3.80 -11.52 -3.70
N ARG A 114 -3.25 -10.50 -3.02
CA ARG A 114 -3.54 -9.09 -3.35
C ARG A 114 -3.07 -8.70 -4.75
N GLN A 115 -1.90 -9.18 -5.17
CA GLN A 115 -1.37 -8.94 -6.51
C GLN A 115 -2.28 -9.54 -7.58
N GLU A 116 -2.80 -10.74 -7.34
CA GLU A 116 -3.75 -11.41 -8.24
C GLU A 116 -5.09 -10.68 -8.29
N VAL A 117 -5.64 -10.27 -7.13
CA VAL A 117 -6.87 -9.46 -7.07
C VAL A 117 -6.71 -8.19 -7.92
N ARG A 118 -5.59 -7.47 -7.80
CA ARG A 118 -5.30 -6.27 -8.59
C ARG A 118 -5.26 -6.56 -10.09
N GLY A 119 -4.59 -7.64 -10.51
CA GLY A 119 -4.56 -8.05 -11.91
C GLY A 119 -5.95 -8.42 -12.44
N ARG A 120 -6.73 -9.16 -11.65
CA ARG A 120 -8.09 -9.56 -12.02
C ARG A 120 -9.03 -8.37 -12.15
N LEU A 121 -8.88 -7.34 -11.31
CA LEU A 121 -9.61 -6.08 -11.44
C LEU A 121 -9.28 -5.36 -12.76
N LEU A 122 -8.00 -5.28 -13.13
CA LEU A 122 -7.61 -4.69 -14.43
C LEU A 122 -8.20 -5.47 -15.59
N MET A 123 -8.18 -6.80 -15.54
CA MET A 123 -8.76 -7.66 -16.55
C MET A 123 -10.28 -7.48 -16.66
N ALA A 124 -11.00 -7.43 -15.54
CA ALA A 124 -12.43 -7.18 -15.53
C ALA A 124 -12.76 -5.81 -16.15
N LEU A 125 -11.98 -4.77 -15.83
CA LEU A 125 -12.16 -3.43 -16.40
C LEU A 125 -11.79 -3.36 -17.89
N TYR A 126 -10.80 -4.14 -18.33
CA TYR A 126 -10.42 -4.27 -19.74
C TYR A 126 -11.58 -4.80 -20.58
N TYR A 127 -12.30 -5.81 -20.09
CA TYR A 127 -13.49 -6.35 -20.75
C TYR A 127 -14.73 -5.48 -20.59
N ALA A 128 -14.78 -4.62 -19.57
CA ALA A 128 -15.88 -3.68 -19.36
C ALA A 128 -15.75 -2.38 -20.18
N ARG A 129 -14.68 -2.22 -20.99
CA ARG A 129 -14.50 -1.06 -21.86
C ARG A 129 -15.64 -0.94 -22.90
N PRO A 130 -16.02 0.30 -23.28
CA PRO A 130 -15.47 1.58 -22.81
C PRO A 130 -16.12 2.08 -21.52
N HIS A 131 -17.11 1.37 -20.97
CA HIS A 131 -17.99 1.91 -19.94
C HIS A 131 -17.49 1.69 -18.51
N GLY A 132 -16.51 0.80 -18.28
CA GLY A 132 -16.06 0.44 -16.93
C GLY A 132 -17.10 -0.34 -16.13
N ALA A 133 -16.88 -0.44 -14.83
CA ALA A 133 -17.70 -1.26 -13.95
C ALA A 133 -17.87 -0.63 -12.56
N GLY A 134 -19.05 -0.80 -11.98
CA GLY A 134 -19.31 -0.49 -10.57
C GLY A 134 -18.71 -1.53 -9.63
N ALA A 135 -18.54 -1.16 -8.36
CA ALA A 135 -17.98 -2.02 -7.32
C ALA A 135 -18.64 -3.41 -7.25
N SER A 136 -19.98 -3.49 -7.36
CA SER A 136 -20.71 -4.76 -7.28
C SER A 136 -20.40 -5.73 -8.43
N LEU A 137 -20.21 -5.21 -9.65
CA LEU A 137 -19.84 -6.04 -10.80
C LEU A 137 -18.39 -6.52 -10.69
N LEU A 138 -17.49 -5.64 -10.24
CA LEU A 138 -16.10 -6.00 -9.98
C LEU A 138 -15.97 -7.06 -8.88
N TRP A 139 -16.72 -6.89 -7.80
CA TRP A 139 -16.81 -7.89 -6.72
C TRP A 139 -17.25 -9.25 -7.26
N ARG A 140 -18.30 -9.27 -8.09
CA ARG A 140 -18.80 -10.50 -8.69
C ARG A 140 -17.79 -11.17 -9.62
N ALA A 141 -17.07 -10.38 -10.43
CA ALA A 141 -16.00 -10.91 -11.29
C ALA A 141 -14.87 -11.56 -10.50
N LEU A 142 -14.55 -11.05 -9.29
CA LEU A 142 -13.60 -11.67 -8.38
C LEU A 142 -14.16 -12.95 -7.75
N ASP A 143 -15.41 -12.94 -7.28
CA ASP A 143 -16.06 -14.11 -6.67
C ASP A 143 -16.19 -15.27 -7.66
N ASP A 144 -16.59 -15.00 -8.91
CA ASP A 144 -16.64 -15.98 -10.01
C ASP A 144 -15.25 -16.56 -10.35
N SER A 145 -14.18 -15.85 -9.96
CA SER A 145 -12.78 -16.28 -10.12
C SER A 145 -12.21 -16.93 -8.85
N GLU A 146 -13.05 -17.24 -7.86
CA GLU A 146 -12.67 -17.77 -6.54
C GLU A 146 -11.77 -16.82 -5.70
N LEU A 147 -11.69 -15.55 -6.08
CA LEU A 147 -10.97 -14.50 -5.35
C LEU A 147 -11.90 -13.79 -4.38
N ARG A 148 -12.25 -14.48 -3.29
CA ARG A 148 -13.18 -13.95 -2.28
C ARG A 148 -12.55 -12.81 -1.49
N VAL A 149 -13.07 -11.61 -1.68
CA VAL A 149 -12.67 -10.40 -0.93
C VAL A 149 -13.88 -9.75 -0.29
N SER A 150 -13.66 -9.11 0.86
CA SER A 150 -14.65 -8.19 1.42
C SER A 150 -14.76 -6.93 0.56
N GLU A 151 -15.86 -6.17 0.72
CA GLU A 151 -16.03 -4.88 0.05
C GLU A 151 -14.91 -3.89 0.41
N THR A 152 -14.42 -3.93 1.65
CA THR A 152 -13.30 -3.08 2.08
C THR A 152 -12.01 -3.46 1.36
N GLU A 153 -11.73 -4.76 1.19
CA GLU A 153 -10.55 -5.23 0.45
C GLU A 153 -10.65 -4.89 -1.03
N LEU A 154 -11.82 -5.08 -1.65
CA LEU A 154 -12.07 -4.64 -3.02
C LEU A 154 -11.75 -3.15 -3.19
N SER A 155 -12.32 -2.30 -2.34
CA SER A 155 -12.07 -0.85 -2.38
C SER A 155 -10.59 -0.53 -2.12
N ARG A 156 -9.91 -1.23 -1.21
CA ARG A 156 -8.48 -1.03 -0.95
C ARG A 156 -7.62 -1.28 -2.18
N GLU A 157 -7.89 -2.38 -2.89
CA GLU A 157 -7.10 -2.77 -4.06
C GLU A 157 -7.45 -1.94 -5.30
N ALA A 158 -8.71 -1.56 -5.49
CA ALA A 158 -9.11 -0.64 -6.55
C ALA A 158 -8.46 0.76 -6.37
N PHE A 159 -8.53 1.35 -5.18
CA PHE A 159 -7.93 2.66 -4.94
C PHE A 159 -6.38 2.62 -4.94
N TYR A 160 -5.77 1.45 -4.70
CA TYR A 160 -4.34 1.24 -4.96
C TYR A 160 -4.03 1.37 -6.46
N LEU A 161 -4.80 0.68 -7.32
CA LEU A 161 -4.67 0.77 -8.78
C LEU A 161 -4.92 2.20 -9.30
N GLN A 162 -5.87 2.92 -8.71
CA GLN A 162 -6.09 4.34 -9.00
C GLN A 162 -4.85 5.17 -8.68
N GLY A 163 -4.24 4.94 -7.51
CA GLY A 163 -3.01 5.61 -7.11
C GLY A 163 -1.82 5.30 -8.03
N LYS A 164 -1.79 4.12 -8.66
CA LYS A 164 -0.84 3.74 -9.71
C LYS A 164 -1.17 4.34 -11.08
N GLY A 165 -2.31 5.02 -11.21
CA GLY A 165 -2.77 5.60 -12.47
C GLY A 165 -3.23 4.56 -13.50
N LEU A 166 -3.53 3.32 -13.09
CA LEU A 166 -3.98 2.24 -13.99
C LEU A 166 -5.49 2.25 -14.22
N ILE A 167 -6.23 2.87 -13.31
CA ILE A 167 -7.68 3.04 -13.40
C ILE A 167 -8.06 4.44 -12.95
N THR A 168 -9.21 4.92 -13.39
CA THR A 168 -9.90 6.07 -12.79
C THR A 168 -11.05 5.55 -11.93
N ILE A 169 -11.39 6.28 -10.86
CA ILE A 169 -12.53 5.95 -10.00
C ILE A 169 -13.37 7.21 -9.82
N GLU A 170 -14.66 7.10 -10.08
CA GLU A 170 -15.69 8.06 -9.73
C GLU A 170 -16.40 7.60 -8.46
N GLY A 171 -16.52 8.47 -7.46
CA GLY A 171 -17.14 8.16 -6.17
C GLY A 171 -16.13 7.94 -5.04
N LYS A 172 -16.60 7.39 -3.91
CA LYS A 172 -15.80 7.21 -2.69
C LYS A 172 -15.78 5.73 -2.25
N PRO A 173 -14.72 5.28 -1.55
CA PRO A 173 -14.50 3.87 -1.21
C PRO A 173 -15.57 3.11 -0.42
N LYS A 174 -16.43 3.83 0.31
CA LYS A 174 -17.51 3.28 1.15
C LYS A 174 -18.89 3.73 0.69
N GLU A 175 -18.95 4.25 -0.53
CA GLU A 175 -20.16 4.68 -1.21
C GLU A 175 -20.21 3.93 -2.55
N ASN A 176 -21.23 4.21 -3.36
CA ASN A 176 -21.25 3.71 -4.73
C ASN A 176 -20.11 4.35 -5.52
N TRP A 177 -19.16 3.54 -5.97
CA TRP A 177 -18.09 3.96 -6.86
C TRP A 177 -18.04 3.11 -8.12
N LYS A 178 -17.53 3.74 -9.19
CA LYS A 178 -17.36 3.15 -10.51
C LYS A 178 -15.92 3.34 -10.94
N ALA A 179 -15.33 2.31 -11.53
CA ALA A 179 -13.98 2.36 -12.07
C ALA A 179 -13.96 2.16 -13.58
N GLU A 180 -13.00 2.79 -14.23
CA GLU A 180 -12.71 2.65 -15.65
C GLU A 180 -11.21 2.41 -15.84
N LEU A 181 -10.85 1.61 -16.85
CA LEU A 181 -9.45 1.38 -17.18
C LEU A 181 -8.85 2.68 -17.76
N SER A 182 -7.69 3.09 -17.26
CA SER A 182 -6.97 4.23 -17.84
C SER A 182 -6.20 3.82 -19.10
N VAL A 183 -5.63 4.79 -19.82
CA VAL A 183 -4.71 4.51 -20.94
C VAL A 183 -3.51 3.68 -20.46
N ASN A 184 -2.90 4.04 -19.33
CA ASN A 184 -1.79 3.28 -18.76
C ASN A 184 -2.22 1.85 -18.36
N GLY A 185 -3.43 1.69 -17.82
CA GLY A 185 -3.98 0.38 -17.50
C GLY A 185 -4.23 -0.47 -18.75
N GLN A 186 -4.67 0.16 -19.84
CA GLN A 186 -4.81 -0.49 -21.13
C GLN A 186 -3.46 -0.96 -21.68
N ASP A 187 -2.43 -0.11 -21.66
CA ASP A 187 -1.09 -0.48 -22.13
C ASP A 187 -0.50 -1.66 -21.34
N VAL A 188 -0.79 -1.73 -20.03
CA VAL A 188 -0.42 -2.87 -19.18
C VAL A 188 -1.18 -4.14 -19.58
N MET A 189 -2.50 -4.06 -19.80
CA MET A 189 -3.33 -5.21 -20.19
C MET A 189 -3.08 -5.70 -21.63
N GLU A 190 -2.61 -4.82 -22.50
CA GLU A 190 -2.20 -5.15 -23.87
C GLU A 190 -0.73 -5.59 -23.94
N TYR A 191 -0.04 -5.63 -22.79
CA TYR A 191 1.37 -6.01 -22.66
C TYR A 191 2.33 -5.12 -23.45
N THR A 192 1.90 -3.91 -23.80
CA THR A 192 2.75 -2.87 -24.40
C THR A 192 3.68 -2.29 -23.34
N THR A 193 3.26 -2.30 -22.07
CA THR A 193 4.04 -1.88 -20.90
C THR A 193 4.05 -3.01 -19.86
N PRO A 194 5.18 -3.28 -19.16
CA PRO A 194 5.21 -4.27 -18.09
C PRO A 194 4.29 -3.89 -16.93
N ALA A 195 3.72 -4.89 -16.26
CA ALA A 195 2.94 -4.67 -15.05
C ALA A 195 3.82 -4.01 -13.96
N PRO A 196 3.35 -2.95 -13.30
CA PRO A 196 4.11 -2.31 -12.23
C PRO A 196 4.16 -3.21 -10.97
N PRO A 197 5.06 -2.91 -10.02
CA PRO A 197 5.12 -3.60 -8.74
C PRO A 197 3.75 -3.72 -8.07
N GLY A 198 3.51 -4.90 -7.50
CA GLY A 198 2.28 -5.19 -6.78
C GLY A 198 1.09 -5.56 -7.68
N VAL A 199 1.27 -5.75 -8.98
CA VAL A 199 0.24 -6.25 -9.90
C VAL A 199 0.74 -7.54 -10.56
N HIS A 200 -0.06 -8.60 -10.48
CA HIS A 200 0.23 -9.86 -11.17
C HIS A 200 -0.76 -10.07 -12.32
N LEU A 201 -0.26 -10.19 -13.54
CA LEU A 201 -1.05 -10.54 -14.71
C LEU A 201 -0.98 -12.05 -14.95
N VAL A 202 -2.04 -12.62 -15.54
CA VAL A 202 -2.01 -14.02 -15.99
C VAL A 202 -1.13 -14.12 -17.23
N ASP A 203 -0.22 -15.10 -17.27
CA ASP A 203 0.65 -15.31 -18.43
C ASP A 203 -0.15 -15.53 -19.72
N LYS A 204 0.40 -15.05 -20.84
CA LYS A 204 -0.21 -15.26 -22.17
C LYS A 204 -0.19 -16.74 -22.52
N TYR A 205 -1.36 -17.34 -22.68
CA TYR A 205 -1.50 -18.75 -23.07
C TYR A 205 -1.08 -19.04 -24.53
N TRP A 206 -0.87 -18.00 -25.35
CA TRP A 206 -0.51 -18.13 -26.77
C TRP A 206 0.99 -17.89 -27.06
N GLU A 207 1.81 -17.69 -26.03
CA GLU A 207 3.28 -17.60 -26.15
C GLU A 207 3.98 -18.85 -25.56
N LEU A 208 3.22 -19.90 -25.24
CA LEU A 208 3.68 -21.20 -24.72
C LEU A 208 3.79 -22.27 -25.80
#